data_AF-A0A821XHX2-F1
#
_entry.id   AF-A0A821XHX2-F1
#
_cell.length_a   1.000
_cell.length_b   1.000
_cell.length_c   1.000
_cell.angle_alpha   90.00
_cell.angle_beta   90.00
_cell.angle_gamma   90.00
#
_symmetry.space_group_name_H-M   'P 1'
#
loop_
_entity.id
_entity.type
_entity.pdbx_description
1 polymer ?
#
loop_
_entity_poly.entity_id
_entity_poly.type
_entity_poly.pdbx_seq_one_letter_code
_entity_poly.pdbx_strand_id
1 'polypeptide(L)'
;MGAPLAPIIADIFMAYLETTLMDELISLGVCEWHRYVDDTFVFINPNANVNDILSVLNFFHPPMKFTYKVEKDNELEFLEVKVIRIPERHTLETTIYRKPTFTGLITNWNSYVPIEYKKSSITSMTDRALRICSTYQLLSTEFNEIRKIAKLNDYPTSMVDTLIGIKFSKYRNKQQSNEPTTKNSNDNRQIIYVEIPYIKTTTSELKKRTQHLASKLRTDLNIKFFSKPPPNTNTYFQSKDPITKHMLSDVVYSVKCKDCGQLYIGKTERQCIRRLQEHGAPRTTFNIQQQGNHDLDDSELRRS
;
A
#
# COMPACT_ATOMS: atom_id res chain seq x y z
N MET A 1 6.95 8.34 -6.83
CA MET A 1 6.04 8.37 -5.65
C MET A 1 6.90 8.37 -4.39
N GLY A 2 6.70 9.33 -3.48
CA GLY A 2 7.28 9.28 -2.13
C GLY A 2 8.45 10.24 -1.90
N ALA A 3 8.19 11.54 -1.92
CA ALA A 3 9.00 12.42 -1.09
C ALA A 3 8.70 12.04 0.37
N PRO A 4 9.67 11.54 1.16
CA PRO A 4 9.40 10.96 2.48
C PRO A 4 8.77 11.97 3.46
N LEU A 5 8.96 13.27 3.21
CA LEU A 5 8.38 14.35 4.00
C LEU A 5 6.95 14.74 3.60
N ALA A 6 6.49 14.38 2.39
CA ALA A 6 5.20 14.87 1.89
C ALA A 6 4.00 14.44 2.77
N PRO A 7 3.89 13.18 3.24
CA PRO A 7 2.79 12.79 4.13
C PRO A 7 2.80 13.55 5.45
N ILE A 8 3.99 13.80 6.02
CA ILE A 8 4.15 14.51 7.28
C ILE A 8 3.71 15.97 7.12
N ILE A 9 4.14 16.63 6.03
CA ILE A 9 3.75 18.01 5.75
C ILE A 9 2.24 18.13 5.52
N ALA A 10 1.65 17.18 4.78
CA ALA A 10 0.20 17.14 4.57
C ALA A 10 -0.55 16.97 5.90
N ASP A 11 -0.09 16.08 6.78
CA ASP A 11 -0.70 15.85 8.09
C ASP A 11 -0.61 17.09 9.01
N ILE A 12 0.54 17.76 9.04
CA ILE A 12 0.72 19.03 9.78
C ILE A 12 -0.24 20.10 9.25
N PHE A 13 -0.36 20.22 7.93
CA PHE A 13 -1.25 21.21 7.31
C PHE A 13 -2.71 20.93 7.63
N MET A 14 -3.14 19.66 7.55
CA MET A 14 -4.51 19.27 7.91
C MET A 14 -4.79 19.51 9.39
N ALA A 15 -3.84 19.21 10.29
CA ALA A 15 -3.99 19.50 11.71
C ALA A 15 -4.11 21.01 12.00
N TYR A 16 -3.35 21.84 11.28
CA TYR A 16 -3.46 23.30 11.38
C TYR A 16 -4.84 23.80 10.92
N LEU A 17 -5.34 23.29 9.79
CA LEU A 17 -6.68 23.60 9.28
C LEU A 17 -7.75 23.22 10.30
N GLU A 18 -7.70 21.99 10.81
CA GLU A 18 -8.64 21.47 11.81
C GLU A 18 -8.64 22.34 13.06
N THR A 19 -7.46 22.63 13.62
CA THR A 19 -7.34 23.47 14.83
C THR A 19 -7.88 24.88 14.62
N THR A 20 -7.72 25.43 13.41
CA THR A 20 -8.15 26.80 13.11
C THR A 20 -9.66 26.90 12.90
N LEU A 21 -10.27 25.90 12.27
CA LEU A 21 -11.68 25.95 11.86
C LEU A 21 -12.63 25.25 12.83
N MET A 22 -12.15 24.43 13.77
CA MET A 22 -13.01 23.52 14.54
C MET A 22 -14.15 24.24 15.27
N ASP A 23 -13.88 25.39 15.89
CA ASP A 23 -14.91 26.16 16.61
C ASP A 23 -16.04 26.63 15.67
N GLU A 24 -15.67 27.11 14.48
CA GLU A 24 -16.62 27.50 13.44
C GLU A 24 -17.40 26.29 12.91
N LEU A 25 -16.71 25.18 12.65
CA LEU A 25 -17.34 23.92 12.20
C LEU A 25 -18.34 23.37 13.21
N ILE A 26 -18.01 23.42 14.50
CA ILE A 26 -18.93 23.02 15.58
C ILE A 26 -20.15 23.94 15.60
N SER A 27 -19.95 25.26 15.44
CA SER A 27 -21.06 26.22 15.37
C SER A 27 -22.01 25.96 14.18
N LEU A 28 -21.48 25.43 13.08
CA LEU A 28 -22.23 25.01 11.90
C LEU A 28 -22.87 23.62 12.03
N GLY A 29 -22.70 22.94 13.17
CA GLY A 29 -23.37 21.69 13.49
C GLY A 29 -22.56 20.42 13.24
N VAL A 30 -21.22 20.52 13.13
CA VAL A 30 -20.33 19.34 13.23
C VAL A 30 -20.32 18.84 14.67
N CYS A 31 -20.72 17.58 14.88
CA CYS A 31 -20.76 16.93 16.19
C CYS A 31 -19.47 16.16 16.50
N GLU A 32 -18.95 15.41 15.52
CA GLU A 32 -17.72 14.65 15.64
C GLU A 32 -16.93 14.69 14.33
N TRP A 33 -15.60 14.71 14.43
CA TRP A 33 -14.68 14.78 13.30
C TRP A 33 -13.56 13.75 13.45
N HIS A 34 -13.53 12.77 12.55
CA HIS A 34 -12.52 11.70 12.54
C HIS A 34 -11.73 11.74 11.24
N ARG A 35 -10.41 11.90 11.31
CA ARG A 35 -9.54 11.97 10.12
C ARG A 35 -8.64 10.75 9.99
N TYR A 36 -8.49 10.27 8.75
CA TYR A 36 -7.50 9.29 8.34
C TYR A 36 -6.72 9.83 7.14
N VAL A 37 -5.51 10.34 7.39
CA VAL A 37 -4.68 11.00 6.37
C VAL A 37 -5.44 12.16 5.72
N ASP A 38 -5.93 11.98 4.49
CA ASP A 38 -6.67 12.93 3.66
C ASP A 38 -8.21 12.72 3.69
N ASP A 39 -8.68 11.57 4.18
CA ASP A 39 -10.11 11.26 4.27
C ASP A 39 -10.69 11.60 5.67
N THR A 40 -11.88 12.19 5.70
CA THR A 40 -12.57 12.58 6.94
C THR A 40 -13.95 11.92 7.05
N PHE A 41 -14.28 11.40 8.24
CA PHE A 41 -15.59 10.86 8.60
C PHE A 41 -16.21 11.77 9.67
N VAL A 42 -17.35 12.38 9.35
CA VAL A 42 -17.91 13.50 10.12
C VAL A 42 -19.35 13.20 10.49
N PHE A 43 -19.69 13.36 11.77
CA PHE A 43 -21.08 13.35 12.23
C PHE A 43 -21.59 14.77 12.28
N ILE A 44 -22.75 15.00 11.68
CA ILE A 44 -23.34 16.32 11.51
C ILE A 44 -24.76 16.29 12.07
N ASN A 45 -25.17 17.40 12.71
CA ASN A 45 -26.54 17.59 13.18
C ASN A 45 -27.52 17.47 11.98
N PRO A 46 -28.63 16.74 12.10
CA PRO A 46 -29.62 16.60 11.02
C PRO A 46 -30.13 17.92 10.44
N ASN A 47 -30.12 19.00 11.22
CA ASN A 47 -30.59 20.32 10.81
C ASN A 47 -29.49 21.20 10.19
N ALA A 48 -28.23 20.76 10.21
CA ALA A 48 -27.12 21.52 9.67
C ALA A 48 -27.03 21.41 8.14
N ASN A 49 -26.60 22.50 7.51
CA ASN A 49 -26.39 22.54 6.08
C ASN A 49 -24.93 22.21 5.73
N VAL A 50 -24.73 21.05 5.11
CA VAL A 50 -23.39 20.56 4.72
C VAL A 50 -22.69 21.51 3.74
N ASN A 51 -23.42 22.30 2.95
CA ASN A 51 -22.80 23.25 2.02
C ASN A 51 -22.14 24.42 2.74
N ASP A 52 -22.63 24.82 3.91
CA ASP A 52 -22.05 25.91 4.69
C ASP A 52 -20.71 25.45 5.29
N ILE A 53 -20.69 24.23 5.84
CA ILE A 53 -19.47 23.54 6.29
C ILE A 53 -18.46 23.42 5.14
N LEU A 54 -18.91 22.95 3.96
CA LEU A 54 -18.06 22.81 2.79
C LEU A 54 -17.48 24.17 2.34
N SER A 55 -18.27 25.24 2.44
CA SER A 55 -17.85 26.58 2.03
C SER A 55 -16.73 27.11 2.93
N VAL A 56 -16.85 26.95 4.25
CA VAL A 56 -15.78 27.30 5.22
C VAL A 56 -14.49 26.53 4.92
N LEU A 57 -14.60 25.21 4.76
CA LEU A 57 -13.45 24.35 4.44
C LEU A 57 -12.75 24.77 3.13
N ASN A 58 -13.53 25.08 2.08
CA ASN A 58 -13.02 25.45 0.76
C ASN A 58 -12.54 26.91 0.65
N PHE A 59 -12.90 27.75 1.62
CA PHE A 59 -12.45 29.14 1.72
C PHE A 59 -11.05 29.22 2.35
N PHE A 60 -10.75 28.36 3.32
CA PHE A 60 -9.50 28.38 4.08
C PHE A 60 -8.24 28.37 3.21
N HIS A 61 -8.20 27.53 2.18
CA HIS A 61 -7.08 27.46 1.24
C HIS A 61 -7.56 27.21 -0.19
N PRO A 62 -7.72 28.25 -1.03
CA PRO A 62 -8.35 28.15 -2.35
C PRO A 62 -7.80 27.08 -3.30
N PRO A 63 -6.48 26.78 -3.33
CA PRO A 63 -5.94 25.69 -4.15
C PRO A 63 -6.37 24.29 -3.72
N MET A 64 -6.82 24.12 -2.47
CA MET A 64 -7.28 22.84 -1.94
C MET A 64 -8.82 22.83 -1.89
N LYS A 65 -9.43 21.77 -2.40
CA LYS A 65 -10.88 21.62 -2.42
C LYS A 65 -11.31 20.33 -1.75
N PHE A 66 -12.13 20.48 -0.71
CA PHE A 66 -12.87 19.41 -0.10
C PHE A 66 -14.05 19.02 -0.98
N THR A 67 -14.38 17.73 -0.92
CA THR A 67 -15.58 17.14 -1.50
C THR A 67 -16.18 16.22 -0.45
N TYR A 68 -17.48 15.95 -0.53
CA TYR A 68 -18.15 15.09 0.44
C TYR A 68 -19.07 14.09 -0.25
N LYS A 69 -19.36 13.01 0.48
CA LYS A 69 -20.46 12.10 0.20
C LYS A 69 -21.41 12.14 1.40
N VAL A 70 -22.71 12.19 1.13
CA VAL A 70 -23.72 12.07 2.19
C VAL A 70 -24.12 10.61 2.30
N GLU A 71 -24.44 10.21 3.52
CA GLU A 71 -25.11 8.96 3.80
C GLU A 71 -26.37 8.80 2.94
N LYS A 72 -26.52 7.64 2.32
CA LYS A 72 -27.68 7.29 1.50
C LYS A 72 -28.22 5.94 1.95
N ASP A 73 -29.53 5.85 2.14
CA ASP A 73 -30.20 4.60 2.58
C ASP A 73 -29.62 4.04 3.89
N ASN A 74 -29.25 4.93 4.81
CA ASN A 74 -28.53 4.64 6.06
C ASN A 74 -27.13 4.03 5.88
N GLU A 75 -26.53 4.14 4.70
CA GLU A 75 -25.19 3.62 4.41
C GLU A 75 -24.23 4.74 4.00
N LEU A 76 -22.99 4.63 4.47
CA LEU A 76 -21.89 5.49 4.06
C LEU A 76 -20.59 4.70 3.90
N GLU A 77 -19.84 4.99 2.86
CA GLU A 77 -18.58 4.33 2.53
C GLU A 77 -17.43 5.16 3.10
N PHE A 78 -16.55 4.54 3.89
CA PHE A 78 -15.33 5.17 4.38
C PHE A 78 -14.15 4.19 4.22
N LEU A 79 -13.18 4.55 3.37
CA LEU A 79 -12.05 3.68 2.99
C LEU A 79 -12.51 2.31 2.46
N GLU A 80 -12.16 1.21 3.16
CA GLU A 80 -12.57 -0.17 2.85
C GLU A 80 -13.76 -0.64 3.70
N VAL A 81 -14.43 0.28 4.41
CA VAL A 81 -15.53 -0.02 5.34
C VAL A 81 -16.82 0.60 4.81
N LYS A 82 -17.89 -0.20 4.78
CA LYS A 82 -19.26 0.29 4.66
C LYS A 82 -19.84 0.40 6.06
N VAL A 83 -20.19 1.62 6.45
CA VAL A 83 -20.84 1.95 7.72
C VAL A 83 -22.34 1.98 7.47
N ILE A 84 -23.09 1.25 8.28
CA ILE A 84 -24.55 1.12 8.19
C ILE A 84 -25.13 1.64 9.51
N ARG A 85 -25.93 2.70 9.44
CA ARG A 85 -26.64 3.22 10.59
C ARG A 85 -27.88 2.37 10.85
N ILE A 86 -28.08 1.96 12.11
CA ILE A 86 -29.26 1.24 12.57
C ILE A 86 -30.06 2.19 13.49
N PRO A 87 -31.01 2.97 12.95
CA PRO A 87 -31.71 4.01 13.70
C PRO A 87 -32.46 3.46 14.91
N GLU A 88 -33.09 2.29 14.77
CA GLU A 88 -33.90 1.67 15.83
C GLU A 88 -33.07 1.35 17.07
N ARG A 89 -31.79 1.03 16.87
CA ARG A 89 -30.86 0.66 17.95
C ARG A 89 -29.88 1.77 18.31
N HIS A 90 -29.91 2.91 17.61
CA HIS A 90 -28.95 4.01 17.77
C HIS A 90 -27.49 3.50 17.71
N THR A 91 -27.22 2.56 16.80
CA THR A 91 -25.90 1.90 16.66
C THR A 91 -25.43 1.94 15.22
N LEU A 92 -24.13 1.75 15.04
CA LEU A 92 -23.50 1.57 13.73
C LEU A 92 -23.11 0.10 13.57
N GLU A 93 -23.42 -0.45 12.41
CA GLU A 93 -22.88 -1.71 11.94
C GLU A 93 -21.86 -1.45 10.84
N THR A 94 -20.87 -2.34 10.72
CA THR A 94 -19.79 -2.19 9.75
C THR A 94 -19.62 -3.47 8.96
N THR A 95 -19.35 -3.34 7.66
CA THR A 95 -19.03 -4.45 6.76
C THR A 95 -17.98 -4.02 5.74
N ILE A 96 -17.48 -4.97 4.94
CA ILE A 96 -16.46 -4.69 3.93
C ILE A 96 -17.07 -3.92 2.75
N TYR A 97 -16.49 -2.78 2.43
CA TYR A 97 -16.77 -2.07 1.19
C TYR A 97 -15.81 -2.51 0.07
N ARG A 98 -16.36 -2.75 -1.12
CA ARG A 98 -15.60 -3.02 -2.34
C ARG A 98 -16.00 -1.99 -3.38
N LYS A 99 -15.03 -1.20 -3.85
CA LYS A 99 -15.25 -0.20 -4.92
C LYS A 99 -15.82 -0.90 -6.17
N PRO A 100 -16.61 -0.22 -7.02
CA PRO A 100 -17.13 -0.80 -8.27
C PRO A 100 -16.03 -1.31 -9.22
N THR A 101 -14.82 -0.78 -9.10
CA THR A 101 -13.65 -1.22 -9.87
C THR A 101 -13.00 -2.51 -9.34
N PHE A 102 -13.45 -3.03 -8.19
CA PHE A 102 -12.93 -4.26 -7.63
C PHE A 102 -13.40 -5.46 -8.44
N THR A 103 -12.48 -6.08 -9.17
CA THR A 103 -12.76 -7.22 -10.06
C THR A 103 -12.82 -8.56 -9.34
N GLY A 104 -12.43 -8.63 -8.06
CA GLY A 104 -12.27 -9.91 -7.36
C GLY A 104 -11.05 -10.71 -7.81
N LEU A 105 -10.14 -10.12 -8.59
CA LEU A 105 -8.91 -10.79 -9.01
C LEU A 105 -7.95 -10.93 -7.83
N ILE A 106 -7.63 -12.16 -7.47
CA ILE A 106 -6.56 -12.48 -6.52
C ILE A 106 -5.53 -13.37 -7.22
N THR A 107 -4.48 -13.79 -6.50
CA THR A 107 -3.50 -14.73 -7.05
C THR A 107 -4.22 -16.01 -7.47
N ASN A 108 -4.30 -16.33 -8.77
CA ASN A 108 -4.99 -17.53 -9.24
C ASN A 108 -4.37 -18.81 -8.65
N TRP A 109 -5.20 -19.80 -8.31
CA TRP A 109 -4.75 -21.06 -7.70
C TRP A 109 -3.70 -21.82 -8.53
N ASN A 110 -3.72 -21.71 -9.85
CA ASN A 110 -2.79 -22.39 -10.75
C ASN A 110 -1.49 -21.60 -10.98
N SER A 111 -1.37 -20.39 -10.43
CA SER A 111 -0.19 -19.54 -10.60
C SER A 111 1.09 -20.22 -10.08
N TYR A 112 2.22 -19.98 -10.73
CA TYR A 112 3.54 -20.49 -10.34
C TYR A 112 4.14 -19.67 -9.19
N VAL A 113 3.47 -19.72 -8.03
CA VAL A 113 3.89 -19.04 -6.81
C VAL A 113 3.80 -19.99 -5.62
N PRO A 114 4.54 -19.73 -4.52
CA PRO A 114 4.45 -20.55 -3.33
C PRO A 114 3.02 -20.59 -2.77
N ILE A 115 2.64 -21.75 -2.22
CA ILE A 115 1.30 -21.99 -1.69
C ILE A 115 0.94 -21.02 -0.57
N GLU A 116 1.95 -20.52 0.15
CA GLU A 116 1.82 -19.57 1.25
C GLU A 116 1.20 -18.25 0.77
N TYR A 117 1.53 -17.78 -0.44
CA TYR A 117 0.96 -16.54 -1.01
C TYR A 117 -0.53 -16.71 -1.35
N LYS A 118 -0.89 -17.89 -1.87
CA LYS A 118 -2.27 -18.26 -2.17
C LYS A 118 -3.09 -18.36 -0.88
N LYS A 119 -2.57 -19.08 0.12
CA LYS A 119 -3.18 -19.14 1.46
C LYS A 119 -3.31 -17.75 2.08
N SER A 120 -2.26 -16.93 1.96
CA SER A 120 -2.24 -15.55 2.47
C SER A 120 -3.40 -14.73 1.91
N SER A 121 -3.69 -14.86 0.61
CA SER A 121 -4.78 -14.13 -0.04
C SER A 121 -6.12 -14.38 0.65
N ILE A 122 -6.45 -15.65 0.93
CA ILE A 122 -7.67 -16.02 1.66
C ILE A 122 -7.59 -15.55 3.11
N THR A 123 -6.50 -15.87 3.81
CA THR A 123 -6.39 -15.57 5.24
C THR A 123 -6.43 -14.08 5.53
N SER A 124 -5.86 -13.24 4.66
CA SER A 124 -5.88 -11.78 4.80
C SER A 124 -7.29 -11.22 4.60
N MET A 125 -8.06 -11.73 3.63
CA MET A 125 -9.46 -11.36 3.47
C MET A 125 -10.29 -11.80 4.68
N THR A 126 -10.07 -13.01 5.20
CA THR A 126 -10.76 -13.50 6.40
C THR A 126 -10.40 -12.67 7.64
N ASP A 127 -9.12 -12.37 7.87
CA ASP A 127 -8.70 -11.53 8.99
C ASP A 127 -9.32 -10.13 8.90
N ARG A 128 -9.44 -9.59 7.68
CA ARG A 128 -10.10 -8.30 7.43
C ARG A 128 -11.59 -8.35 7.75
N ALA A 129 -12.29 -9.37 7.27
CA ALA A 129 -13.70 -9.60 7.57
C ALA A 129 -13.95 -9.71 9.09
N LEU A 130 -13.10 -10.47 9.80
CA LEU A 130 -13.21 -10.63 11.25
C LEU A 130 -12.99 -9.34 12.05
N ARG A 131 -12.20 -8.41 11.50
CA ARG A 131 -11.93 -7.12 12.14
C ARG A 131 -13.02 -6.10 11.87
N ILE A 132 -13.60 -6.10 10.67
CA ILE A 132 -14.49 -5.04 10.21
C ILE A 132 -15.96 -5.41 10.38
N CYS A 133 -16.35 -6.67 10.19
CA CYS A 133 -17.76 -7.04 10.31
C CYS A 133 -18.23 -6.98 11.77
N SER A 134 -19.18 -6.09 12.07
CA SER A 134 -19.67 -5.87 13.44
C SER A 134 -20.65 -6.96 13.92
N THR A 135 -21.35 -7.63 13.00
CA THR A 135 -22.33 -8.68 13.33
C THR A 135 -21.99 -10.00 12.68
N TYR A 136 -22.42 -11.10 13.31
CA TYR A 136 -22.25 -12.45 12.75
C TYR A 136 -22.95 -12.63 11.40
N GLN A 137 -24.07 -11.94 11.18
CA GLN A 137 -24.79 -11.99 9.92
C GLN A 137 -23.97 -11.35 8.79
N LEU A 138 -23.43 -10.15 9.02
CA LEU A 138 -22.55 -9.47 8.05
C LEU A 138 -21.27 -10.27 7.81
N LEU A 139 -20.69 -10.85 8.86
CA LEU A 139 -19.50 -11.70 8.76
C LEU A 139 -19.77 -12.97 7.92
N SER A 140 -20.93 -13.59 8.11
CA SER A 140 -21.34 -14.78 7.34
C SER A 140 -21.50 -14.45 5.86
N THR A 141 -22.15 -13.33 5.54
CA THR A 141 -22.26 -12.81 4.17
C THR A 141 -20.88 -12.57 3.57
N GLU A 142 -19.98 -11.95 4.32
CA GLU A 142 -18.62 -11.67 3.86
C GLU A 142 -17.80 -12.95 3.62
N PHE A 143 -17.96 -13.98 4.47
CA PHE A 143 -17.35 -15.29 4.23
C PHE A 143 -17.86 -15.95 2.95
N ASN A 144 -19.14 -15.78 2.61
CA ASN A 144 -19.69 -16.27 1.36
C ASN A 144 -19.12 -15.52 0.15
N GLU A 145 -18.93 -14.20 0.26
CA GLU A 145 -18.24 -13.43 -0.78
C GLU A 145 -16.77 -13.85 -0.94
N ILE A 146 -16.05 -14.12 0.16
CA ILE A 146 -14.68 -14.66 0.10
C ILE A 146 -14.66 -16.00 -0.63
N ARG A 147 -15.60 -16.91 -0.34
CA ARG A 147 -15.72 -18.19 -1.05
C ARG A 147 -15.99 -18.00 -2.53
N LYS A 148 -16.88 -17.07 -2.90
CA LYS A 148 -17.20 -16.73 -4.29
C LYS A 148 -15.97 -16.20 -5.02
N ILE A 149 -15.25 -15.24 -4.44
CA ILE A 149 -13.99 -14.70 -4.99
C ILE A 149 -12.98 -15.84 -5.17
N ALA A 150 -12.79 -16.68 -4.15
CA ALA A 150 -11.84 -17.79 -4.23
C ALA A 150 -12.20 -18.79 -5.33
N LYS A 151 -13.49 -19.12 -5.48
CA LYS A 151 -13.99 -20.01 -6.54
C LYS A 151 -13.74 -19.44 -7.94
N LEU A 152 -13.94 -18.13 -8.13
CA LEU A 152 -13.64 -17.45 -9.40
C LEU A 152 -12.13 -17.44 -9.73
N ASN A 153 -11.26 -17.69 -8.75
CA ASN A 153 -9.80 -17.76 -8.91
C ASN A 153 -9.27 -19.20 -8.79
N ASP A 154 -10.13 -20.20 -9.03
CA ASP A 154 -9.84 -21.64 -9.05
C ASP A 154 -9.37 -22.27 -7.72
N TYR A 155 -9.65 -21.63 -6.58
CA TYR A 155 -9.25 -22.19 -5.28
C TYR A 155 -10.11 -23.41 -4.91
N PRO A 156 -9.49 -24.48 -4.35
CA PRO A 156 -10.23 -25.60 -3.79
C PRO A 156 -11.11 -25.17 -2.62
N THR A 157 -12.42 -25.43 -2.70
CA THR A 157 -13.41 -25.04 -1.68
C THR A 157 -13.04 -25.55 -0.29
N SER A 158 -12.62 -26.81 -0.17
CA SER A 158 -12.22 -27.42 1.10
C SER A 158 -11.05 -26.70 1.77
N MET A 159 -10.09 -26.21 0.98
CA MET A 159 -8.98 -25.42 1.50
C MET A 159 -9.47 -24.06 2.02
N VAL A 160 -10.32 -23.38 1.25
CA VAL A 160 -10.86 -22.07 1.64
C VAL A 160 -11.64 -22.18 2.95
N ASP A 161 -12.54 -23.17 3.07
CA ASP A 161 -13.32 -23.40 4.28
C ASP A 161 -12.44 -23.75 5.48
N THR A 162 -11.40 -24.57 5.27
CA THR A 162 -10.43 -24.89 6.32
C THR A 162 -9.70 -23.63 6.81
N LEU A 163 -9.27 -22.76 5.90
CA LEU A 163 -8.57 -21.52 6.26
C LEU A 163 -9.49 -20.55 7.00
N ILE A 164 -10.73 -20.38 6.53
CA ILE A 164 -11.74 -19.56 7.19
C ILE A 164 -12.01 -20.11 8.61
N GLY A 165 -12.23 -21.42 8.74
CA GLY A 165 -12.48 -22.09 10.01
C GLY A 165 -11.34 -21.90 11.00
N ILE A 166 -10.08 -22.14 10.57
CA ILE A 166 -8.90 -21.93 11.43
C ILE A 166 -8.82 -20.50 11.95
N LYS A 167 -9.07 -19.50 11.08
CA LYS A 167 -9.02 -18.09 11.46
C LYS A 167 -10.15 -17.70 12.39
N PHE A 168 -11.37 -18.15 12.10
CA PHE A 168 -12.54 -17.90 12.92
C PHE A 168 -12.41 -18.53 14.32
N SER A 169 -11.95 -19.78 14.41
CA SER A 169 -11.69 -20.44 15.69
C SER A 169 -10.64 -19.68 16.52
N LYS A 170 -9.54 -19.25 15.91
CA LYS A 170 -8.52 -18.44 16.60
C LYS A 170 -9.07 -17.10 17.08
N TYR A 171 -9.87 -16.43 16.27
CA TYR A 171 -10.53 -15.18 16.64
C TYR A 171 -11.46 -15.36 17.85
N ARG A 172 -12.31 -16.39 17.82
CA ARG A 172 -13.22 -16.72 18.92
C ARG A 172 -12.48 -17.04 20.22
N ASN A 173 -11.42 -17.85 20.15
CA ASN A 173 -10.62 -18.21 21.32
C ASN A 173 -9.92 -16.99 21.93
N LYS A 174 -9.45 -16.05 21.09
CA LYS A 174 -8.85 -14.80 21.54
C LYS A 174 -9.86 -13.90 22.27
N GLN A 175 -11.11 -13.86 21.83
CA GLN A 175 -12.16 -13.09 22.51
C GLN A 175 -12.56 -13.70 23.87
N GLN A 176 -12.38 -15.02 24.05
CA GLN A 176 -12.68 -15.71 25.33
C GLN A 176 -11.54 -15.67 26.33
N SER A 177 -10.30 -15.45 25.89
CA SER A 177 -9.12 -15.34 26.75
C SER A 177 -8.76 -13.87 26.96
N ASN A 178 -9.17 -13.31 28.10
CA ASN A 178 -8.74 -11.97 28.54
C ASN A 178 -7.28 -11.94 29.04
N GLU A 179 -6.60 -13.08 29.10
CA GLU A 179 -5.19 -13.10 29.45
C GLU A 179 -4.34 -12.71 28.23
N PRO A 180 -3.39 -11.77 28.39
CA PRO A 180 -2.41 -11.52 27.36
C PRO A 180 -1.71 -12.85 27.10
N THR A 181 -1.83 -13.36 25.88
CA THR A 181 -1.02 -14.49 25.43
C THR A 181 0.42 -13.99 25.46
N THR A 182 1.10 -14.20 26.60
CA THR A 182 2.54 -14.23 26.67
C THR A 182 2.94 -15.26 25.64
N LYS A 183 3.33 -14.79 24.45
CA LYS A 183 4.15 -15.58 23.56
C LYS A 183 5.42 -15.84 24.37
N ASN A 184 5.44 -16.92 25.11
CA ASN A 184 6.65 -17.54 25.63
C ASN A 184 7.43 -18.05 24.42
N SER A 185 7.89 -17.15 23.55
CA SER A 185 8.97 -17.43 22.64
C SER A 185 10.25 -17.13 23.39
N ASN A 186 10.57 -17.98 24.38
CA ASN A 186 11.96 -18.16 24.82
C ASN A 186 12.73 -18.93 23.73
N ASP A 187 12.56 -18.52 22.46
CA ASP A 187 13.39 -18.99 21.36
C ASP A 187 14.54 -18.00 21.26
N ASN A 188 15.55 -18.16 22.12
CA ASN A 188 16.77 -17.34 22.14
C ASN A 188 17.66 -17.57 20.92
N ARG A 189 17.21 -18.34 19.92
CA ARG A 189 17.96 -18.61 18.70
C ARG A 189 18.00 -17.38 17.80
N GLN A 190 19.17 -17.15 17.20
CA GLN A 190 19.35 -16.11 16.20
C GLN A 190 18.51 -16.45 14.96
N ILE A 191 17.61 -15.54 14.57
CA ILE A 191 16.78 -15.72 13.39
C ILE A 191 17.55 -15.24 12.15
N ILE A 192 17.69 -16.11 11.17
CA ILE A 192 18.28 -15.77 9.87
C ILE A 192 17.23 -15.93 8.78
N TYR A 193 17.07 -14.91 7.95
CA TYR A 193 16.18 -14.95 6.79
C TYR A 193 16.98 -15.28 5.53
N VAL A 194 16.54 -16.33 4.83
CA VAL A 194 17.18 -16.78 3.59
C VAL A 194 16.18 -16.67 2.46
N GLU A 195 16.57 -15.91 1.45
CA GLU A 195 15.84 -15.81 0.18
C GLU A 195 16.21 -16.99 -0.72
N ILE A 196 15.22 -17.65 -1.31
CA ILE A 196 15.45 -18.68 -2.33
C ILE A 196 14.46 -18.56 -3.49
N PRO A 197 14.86 -18.93 -4.72
CA PRO A 197 13.93 -18.99 -5.84
C PRO A 197 12.86 -20.06 -5.59
N TYR A 198 11.63 -19.80 -6.04
CA TYR A 198 10.54 -20.76 -6.03
C TYR A 198 10.57 -21.62 -7.29
N ILE A 199 10.81 -22.89 -7.10
CA ILE A 199 10.88 -23.98 -8.09
C ILE A 199 10.15 -25.18 -7.47
N LYS A 200 8.84 -25.02 -7.22
CA LYS A 200 7.93 -26.05 -6.68
C LYS A 200 8.58 -26.99 -5.64
N THR A 201 8.78 -28.26 -6.00
CA THR A 201 9.27 -29.34 -5.14
C THR A 201 10.74 -29.18 -4.75
N THR A 202 11.58 -28.68 -5.66
CA THR A 202 13.01 -28.45 -5.41
C THR A 202 13.19 -27.44 -4.28
N THR A 203 12.42 -26.35 -4.29
CA THR A 203 12.48 -25.34 -3.24
C THR A 203 12.03 -25.89 -1.90
N SER A 204 10.94 -26.67 -1.86
CA SER A 204 10.44 -27.23 -0.60
C SER A 204 11.38 -28.29 -0.01
N GLU A 205 12.00 -29.09 -0.87
CA GLU A 205 13.03 -30.05 -0.46
C GLU A 205 14.29 -29.37 0.05
N LEU A 206 14.78 -28.35 -0.65
CA LEU A 206 15.93 -27.55 -0.23
C LEU A 206 15.68 -26.93 1.15
N LYS A 207 14.52 -26.29 1.36
CA LYS A 207 14.13 -25.75 2.68
C LYS A 207 14.23 -26.81 3.77
N LYS A 208 13.63 -27.98 3.57
CA LYS A 208 13.62 -29.08 4.56
C LYS A 208 15.03 -29.56 4.87
N ARG A 209 15.83 -29.82 3.84
CA ARG A 209 17.22 -30.29 4.00
C ARG A 209 18.08 -29.26 4.72
N THR A 210 18.00 -27.99 4.34
CA THR A 210 18.76 -26.92 4.99
C THR A 210 18.31 -26.71 6.44
N GLN A 211 17.01 -26.76 6.73
CA GLN A 211 16.50 -26.69 8.11
C GLN A 211 16.99 -27.86 8.96
N HIS A 212 16.96 -29.08 8.42
CA HIS A 212 17.46 -30.26 9.10
C HIS A 212 18.97 -30.16 9.39
N LEU A 213 19.76 -29.76 8.41
CA LEU A 213 21.20 -29.53 8.59
C LEU A 213 21.49 -28.44 9.61
N ALA A 214 20.75 -27.33 9.56
CA ALA A 214 20.88 -26.24 10.52
C ALA A 214 20.56 -26.72 11.95
N SER A 215 19.48 -27.48 12.14
CA SER A 215 19.16 -28.05 13.45
C SER A 215 20.22 -29.01 13.99
N LYS A 216 21.02 -29.64 13.12
CA LYS A 216 22.09 -30.56 13.52
C LYS A 216 23.42 -29.85 13.79
N LEU A 217 23.76 -28.85 13.00
CA LEU A 217 25.08 -28.19 13.02
C LEU A 217 25.09 -26.87 13.82
N ARG A 218 23.95 -26.18 13.89
CA ARG A 218 23.81 -24.83 14.44
C ARG A 218 22.46 -24.70 15.15
N THR A 219 22.36 -25.33 16.31
CA THR A 219 21.16 -25.31 17.18
C THR A 219 20.83 -23.91 17.71
N ASP A 220 21.78 -22.99 17.66
CA ASP A 220 21.64 -21.58 17.96
C ASP A 220 20.87 -20.80 16.86
N LEU A 221 20.67 -21.38 15.68
CA LEU A 221 20.02 -20.71 14.54
C LEU A 221 18.56 -21.13 14.34
N ASN A 222 17.74 -20.16 13.96
CA ASN A 222 16.39 -20.36 13.44
C ASN A 222 16.29 -19.82 12.01
N ILE A 223 16.51 -20.69 11.03
CA ILE A 223 16.50 -20.31 9.62
C ILE A 223 15.07 -20.25 9.07
N LYS A 224 14.66 -19.06 8.65
CA LYS A 224 13.38 -18.78 8.00
C LYS A 224 13.58 -18.53 6.52
N PHE A 225 12.84 -19.25 5.69
CA PHE A 225 12.93 -19.10 4.25
C PHE A 225 11.74 -18.32 3.71
N PHE A 226 11.99 -17.38 2.82
CA PHE A 226 10.98 -16.81 1.95
C PHE A 226 11.36 -17.09 0.50
N SER A 227 10.34 -17.42 -0.30
CA SER A 227 10.55 -17.85 -1.67
C SER A 227 10.03 -16.82 -2.64
N LYS A 228 10.89 -16.33 -3.53
CA LYS A 228 10.47 -15.44 -4.60
C LYS A 228 10.07 -16.23 -5.84
N PRO A 229 8.92 -15.92 -6.47
CA PRO A 229 8.63 -16.47 -7.79
C PRO A 229 9.72 -16.06 -8.79
N PRO A 230 9.90 -16.82 -9.88
CA PRO A 230 10.87 -16.47 -10.92
C PRO A 230 10.57 -15.06 -11.46
N PRO A 231 11.60 -14.32 -11.90
CA PRO A 231 11.43 -13.00 -12.48
C PRO A 231 10.43 -13.02 -13.63
N ASN A 232 9.70 -11.92 -13.80
CA ASN A 232 8.80 -11.74 -14.93
C ASN A 232 9.56 -11.88 -16.24
N THR A 233 8.88 -12.32 -17.31
CA THR A 233 9.46 -12.49 -18.66
C THR A 233 10.16 -11.22 -19.18
N ASN A 234 9.68 -10.03 -18.81
CA ASN A 234 10.30 -8.74 -19.13
C ASN A 234 11.75 -8.61 -18.60
N THR A 235 12.11 -9.36 -17.57
CA THR A 235 13.49 -9.39 -17.03
C THR A 235 14.43 -10.11 -17.99
N TYR A 236 13.93 -11.16 -18.66
CA TYR A 236 14.71 -11.99 -19.59
C TYR A 236 14.67 -11.46 -21.03
N PHE A 237 13.53 -10.87 -21.40
CA PHE A 237 13.30 -10.29 -22.70
C PHE A 237 12.98 -8.82 -22.53
N GLN A 238 14.03 -8.00 -22.43
CA GLN A 238 13.88 -6.55 -22.54
C GLN A 238 13.49 -6.26 -23.99
N SER A 239 12.19 -6.25 -24.26
CA SER A 239 11.62 -5.99 -25.60
C SER A 239 11.75 -4.53 -26.02
N LYS A 240 12.32 -3.68 -25.17
CA LYS A 240 12.60 -2.27 -25.45
C LYS A 240 14.10 -2.06 -25.46
N ASP A 241 14.58 -1.43 -26.52
CA ASP A 241 15.97 -0.97 -26.57
C ASP A 241 16.25 -0.04 -25.38
N PRO A 242 17.40 -0.19 -24.70
CA PRO A 242 17.77 0.69 -23.61
C PRO A 242 17.88 2.12 -24.15
N ILE A 243 17.05 3.01 -23.62
CA ILE A 243 17.10 4.44 -23.94
C ILE A 243 18.35 5.01 -23.28
N THR A 244 19.23 5.64 -24.07
CA THR A 244 20.43 6.30 -23.55
C THR A 244 20.06 7.37 -22.53
N LYS A 245 20.91 7.61 -21.52
CA LYS A 245 20.57 8.49 -20.38
C LYS A 245 20.16 9.90 -20.81
N HIS A 246 20.75 10.43 -21.88
CA HIS A 246 20.43 11.75 -22.43
C HIS A 246 19.04 11.83 -23.08
N MET A 247 18.49 10.69 -23.51
CA MET A 247 17.17 10.60 -24.13
C MET A 247 16.06 10.31 -23.10
N LEU A 248 16.41 10.14 -21.83
CA LEU A 248 15.43 9.96 -20.75
C LEU A 248 14.68 11.27 -20.47
N SER A 249 13.37 11.18 -20.28
CA SER A 249 12.53 12.22 -19.69
C SER A 249 12.28 11.94 -18.21
N ASP A 250 11.70 12.90 -17.50
CA ASP A 250 11.35 12.79 -16.07
C ASP A 250 12.55 12.43 -15.21
N VAL A 251 13.65 13.14 -15.43
CA VAL A 251 14.91 12.93 -14.71
C VAL A 251 15.29 14.15 -13.90
N VAL A 252 16.00 13.89 -12.80
CA VAL A 252 16.74 14.90 -12.06
C VAL A 252 18.17 14.89 -12.59
N TYR A 253 18.69 16.06 -12.91
CA TYR A 253 20.03 16.25 -13.44
C TYR A 253 20.75 17.34 -12.65
N SER A 254 22.08 17.24 -12.61
CA SER A 254 22.97 18.26 -12.07
C SER A 254 23.79 18.88 -13.21
N VAL A 255 24.05 20.18 -13.12
CA VAL A 255 24.96 20.91 -14.02
C VAL A 255 25.93 21.68 -13.14
N LYS A 256 27.22 21.38 -13.27
CA LYS A 256 28.27 22.11 -12.57
C LYS A 256 28.73 23.27 -13.45
N CYS A 257 28.58 24.49 -12.97
CA CYS A 257 29.13 25.67 -13.63
C CYS A 257 30.65 25.59 -13.59
N LYS A 258 31.30 25.74 -14.74
CA LYS A 258 32.77 25.70 -14.84
C LYS A 258 33.43 26.95 -14.29
N ASP A 259 32.80 28.11 -14.49
CA ASP A 259 33.39 29.40 -14.14
C ASP A 259 33.36 29.68 -12.63
N CYS A 260 32.31 29.22 -11.93
CA CYS A 260 32.16 29.44 -10.49
C CYS A 260 32.10 28.16 -9.64
N GLY A 261 32.14 26.97 -10.27
CA GLY A 261 32.11 25.68 -9.58
C GLY A 261 30.77 25.31 -8.93
N GLN A 262 29.77 26.19 -8.97
CA GLN A 262 28.47 25.96 -8.35
C GLN A 262 27.68 24.87 -9.07
N LEU A 263 26.88 24.13 -8.30
CA LEU A 263 26.06 23.02 -8.79
C LEU A 263 24.60 23.46 -8.91
N TYR A 264 24.05 23.39 -10.12
CA TYR A 264 22.62 23.54 -10.36
C TYR A 264 21.98 22.15 -10.41
N ILE A 265 20.92 21.93 -9.64
CA ILE A 265 20.12 20.69 -9.70
C ILE A 265 18.75 21.05 -10.26
N GLY A 266 18.36 20.39 -11.35
CA GLY A 266 17.09 20.62 -12.03
C GLY A 266 16.31 19.33 -12.25
N LYS A 267 14.99 19.45 -12.35
CA LYS A 267 14.10 18.40 -12.87
C LYS A 267 13.67 18.77 -14.28
N THR A 268 13.50 17.78 -15.16
CA THR A 268 12.88 17.99 -16.47
C THR A 268 11.90 16.89 -16.82
N GLU A 269 10.76 17.29 -17.38
CA GLU A 269 9.76 16.39 -17.98
C GLU A 269 10.05 16.14 -19.48
N ARG A 270 11.00 16.87 -20.05
CA ARG A 270 11.47 16.69 -21.43
C ARG A 270 12.68 15.75 -21.46
N GLN A 271 13.07 15.32 -22.65
CA GLN A 271 14.32 14.59 -22.83
C GLN A 271 15.48 15.41 -22.26
N CYS A 272 16.31 14.78 -21.41
CA CYS A 272 17.43 15.40 -20.72
C CYS A 272 18.34 16.19 -21.67
N ILE A 273 18.58 15.67 -22.88
CA ILE A 273 19.36 16.32 -23.93
C ILE A 273 18.80 17.69 -24.34
N ARG A 274 17.48 17.82 -24.46
CA ARG A 274 16.86 19.11 -24.81
C ARG A 274 17.05 20.11 -23.67
N ARG A 275 16.89 19.65 -22.42
CA ARG A 275 17.06 20.51 -21.25
C ARG A 275 18.51 20.98 -21.08
N LEU A 276 19.49 20.10 -21.33
CA LEU A 276 20.90 20.47 -21.29
C LEU A 276 21.28 21.46 -22.40
N GLN A 277 20.70 21.31 -23.60
CA GLN A 277 20.88 22.28 -24.69
C GLN A 277 20.32 23.67 -24.34
N GLU A 278 19.16 23.74 -23.67
CA GLU A 278 18.60 25.01 -23.19
C GLU A 278 19.50 25.70 -22.16
N HIS A 279 20.27 24.94 -21.38
CA HIS A 279 21.30 25.44 -20.45
C HIS A 279 22.64 25.76 -21.12
N GLY A 280 22.70 25.76 -22.46
CA GLY A 280 23.89 26.14 -23.22
C GLY A 280 24.94 25.05 -23.37
N ALA A 281 24.62 23.78 -23.08
CA ALA A 281 25.54 22.67 -23.34
C ALA A 281 25.80 22.53 -24.86
N PRO A 282 27.07 22.40 -25.30
CA PRO A 282 27.39 22.30 -26.72
C PRO A 282 26.79 21.03 -27.35
N ARG A 283 26.40 21.13 -28.63
CA ARG A 283 25.78 20.03 -29.38
C ARG A 283 26.74 18.86 -29.67
N THR A 284 28.04 19.04 -29.47
CA THR A 284 29.12 18.16 -29.95
C THR A 284 29.67 17.16 -28.93
N THR A 285 29.25 17.20 -27.65
CA THR A 285 29.76 16.30 -26.59
C THR A 285 29.36 14.83 -26.73
N PHE A 286 28.71 14.44 -27.83
CA PHE A 286 28.04 13.14 -27.97
C PHE A 286 28.58 12.27 -29.10
N ASN A 287 29.76 12.56 -29.64
CA ASN A 287 30.51 11.58 -30.41
C ASN A 287 31.39 10.75 -29.46
N ILE A 288 31.17 9.45 -29.55
CA ILE A 288 31.95 8.38 -28.93
C ILE A 288 33.45 8.64 -29.16
N GLN A 289 34.21 8.64 -28.06
CA GLN A 289 35.68 8.84 -27.94
C GLN A 289 36.20 10.29 -27.89
N GLN A 290 36.68 10.60 -26.67
CA GLN A 290 37.82 11.45 -26.31
C GLN A 290 37.87 12.92 -26.78
N GLN A 291 38.09 13.76 -25.76
CA GLN A 291 38.62 15.13 -25.79
C GLN A 291 37.69 16.22 -26.34
N GLY A 292 36.95 16.86 -25.43
CA GLY A 292 36.14 18.05 -25.74
C GLY A 292 35.33 18.63 -24.57
N ASN A 293 36.02 19.34 -23.67
CA ASN A 293 35.54 20.45 -22.83
C ASN A 293 34.21 20.43 -22.06
N HIS A 294 33.54 19.31 -21.78
CA HIS A 294 32.56 19.21 -20.70
C HIS A 294 32.55 17.81 -20.07
N ASP A 295 32.95 17.71 -18.80
CA ASP A 295 32.86 16.47 -18.03
C ASP A 295 31.44 16.35 -17.49
N LEU A 296 30.63 15.51 -18.14
CA LEU A 296 29.43 14.95 -17.54
C LEU A 296 29.88 13.76 -16.70
N ASP A 297 29.80 13.88 -15.37
CA ASP A 297 29.97 12.73 -14.51
C ASP A 297 28.75 11.81 -14.65
N ASP A 298 28.94 10.75 -15.42
CA ASP A 298 27.94 9.78 -15.83
C ASP A 298 27.31 9.03 -14.62
N SER A 299 27.89 9.19 -13.42
CA SER A 299 27.45 8.55 -12.18
C SER A 299 26.24 9.20 -11.48
N GLU A 300 25.85 10.42 -11.85
CA GLU A 300 24.83 11.20 -11.10
C GLU A 300 23.40 11.18 -11.70
N LEU A 301 23.21 10.67 -12.92
CA LEU A 301 21.88 10.63 -13.54
C LEU A 301 20.98 9.55 -12.90
N ARG A 302 19.98 9.99 -12.14
CA ARG A 302 18.97 9.11 -11.49
C ARG A 302 17.57 9.39 -12.06
N ARG A 303 16.85 8.31 -12.38
CA ARG A 303 15.40 8.39 -12.65
C ARG A 303 14.66 8.79 -11.38
N SER A 304 13.71 9.71 -11.49
CA SER A 304 12.78 10.06 -10.40
C SER A 304 11.72 9.00 -10.16
#